data_AF-A0A3D2GYF6-F1
#
_entry.id   AF-A0A3D2GYF6-F1
#
_cell.length_a   1.000
_cell.length_b   1.000
_cell.length_c   1.000
_cell.angle_alpha   90.00
_cell.angle_beta   90.00
_cell.angle_gamma   90.00
#
_symmetry.space_group_name_H-M   'P 1'
#
loop_
_entity.id
_entity.type
_entity.pdbx_description
1 polymer ?
#
loop_
_entity_poly.entity_id
_entity_poly.type
_entity_poly.pdbx_seq_one_letter_code
_entity_poly.pdbx_strand_id
1 'polypeptide(L)'
;MQNRTHTCDELRLSDAGKRVQLSGWMDSVRIVSANLAFVILRDFYGTTQVVIDDEEQMKIIRSLNKESVISVTGIVRERDNKNPKIPTGDIEVEPEKIDVLGRCRYNELPFQINRSREADESIRLKYRYLD
;
A
#
# COMPACT_ATOMS: atom_id res chain seq x y z
N MET A 1 3.98 20.51 -4.87
CA MET A 1 3.63 19.45 -5.84
C MET A 1 2.74 18.44 -5.13
N GLN A 2 1.62 18.05 -5.74
CA GLN A 2 0.65 17.14 -5.14
C GLN A 2 1.17 15.71 -5.35
N ASN A 3 1.50 14.98 -4.27
CA ASN A 3 2.10 13.64 -4.35
C ASN A 3 1.09 12.52 -4.69
N ARG A 4 -0.06 12.84 -5.28
CA ARG A 4 -1.04 11.85 -5.73
C ARG A 4 -1.92 12.41 -6.84
N THR A 5 -2.36 11.53 -7.74
CA THR A 5 -3.39 11.82 -8.75
C THR A 5 -4.75 11.23 -8.38
N HIS A 6 -4.79 10.12 -7.66
CA HIS A 6 -6.01 9.43 -7.22
C HIS A 6 -5.88 9.00 -5.75
N THR A 7 -6.99 8.66 -5.12
CA THR A 7 -6.99 7.96 -3.83
C THR A 7 -6.79 6.45 -4.00
N CYS A 8 -6.43 5.76 -2.93
CA CYS A 8 -6.23 4.30 -2.95
C CYS A 8 -7.54 3.50 -3.06
N ASP A 9 -8.72 4.14 -3.14
CA ASP A 9 -10.00 3.44 -3.35
C ASP A 9 -10.75 3.90 -4.61
N GLU A 10 -10.12 4.74 -5.42
CA GLU A 10 -10.77 5.41 -6.55
C GLU A 10 -10.67 4.62 -7.86
N LEU A 11 -9.57 3.90 -8.07
CA LEU A 11 -9.27 3.23 -9.32
C LEU A 11 -10.22 2.05 -9.61
N ARG A 12 -10.64 1.92 -10.86
CA ARG A 12 -11.51 0.85 -11.37
C ARG A 12 -10.91 0.23 -12.64
N LEU A 13 -11.51 -0.84 -13.13
CA LEU A 13 -11.08 -1.49 -14.37
C LEU A 13 -11.08 -0.54 -15.58
N SER A 14 -11.97 0.47 -15.59
CA SER A 14 -11.98 1.54 -16.59
C SER A 14 -10.72 2.43 -16.60
N ASP A 15 -9.88 2.32 -15.58
CA ASP A 15 -8.62 3.04 -15.47
C ASP A 15 -7.42 2.23 -15.97
N ALA A 16 -7.61 0.98 -16.40
CA ALA A 16 -6.55 0.15 -16.94
C ALA A 16 -5.79 0.86 -18.08
N GLY A 17 -4.46 0.77 -18.05
CA GLY A 17 -3.54 1.46 -18.95
C GLY A 17 -3.24 2.92 -18.58
N LYS A 18 -3.95 3.51 -17.61
CA LYS A 18 -3.64 4.88 -17.16
C LYS A 18 -2.40 4.89 -16.26
N ARG A 19 -1.60 5.94 -16.42
CA ARG A 19 -0.51 6.28 -15.50
C ARG A 19 -1.06 7.05 -14.32
N VAL A 20 -0.78 6.57 -13.10
CA VAL A 20 -1.30 7.13 -11.85
C VAL A 20 -0.19 7.31 -10.82
N GLN A 21 -0.44 8.16 -9.84
CA GLN A 21 0.40 8.30 -8.66
C GLN A 21 -0.46 8.14 -7.42
N LEU A 22 -0.14 7.14 -6.60
CA LEU A 22 -0.79 6.87 -5.32
C LEU A 22 0.21 7.09 -4.20
N SER A 23 -0.24 7.66 -3.08
CA SER A 23 0.58 7.82 -1.87
C SER A 23 -0.18 7.28 -0.67
N GLY A 24 0.51 6.53 0.18
CA GLY A 24 -0.12 5.89 1.33
C GLY A 24 0.88 5.13 2.21
N TRP A 25 0.33 4.45 3.20
CA TRP A 25 1.06 3.54 4.08
C TRP A 25 1.11 2.14 3.49
N MET A 26 2.27 1.50 3.57
CA MET A 26 2.43 0.08 3.29
C MET A 26 1.75 -0.74 4.40
N ASP A 27 0.46 -1.04 4.22
CA ASP A 27 -0.36 -1.78 5.21
C ASP A 27 0.12 -3.22 5.37
N SER A 28 0.38 -3.88 4.23
CA SER A 28 0.92 -5.23 4.22
C SER A 28 1.73 -5.50 2.96
N VAL A 29 2.63 -6.48 3.06
CA VAL A 29 3.44 -6.97 1.94
C VAL A 29 3.43 -8.49 1.96
N ARG A 30 3.21 -9.11 0.81
CA ARG A 30 3.32 -10.55 0.59
C ARG A 30 4.40 -10.80 -0.45
N ILE A 31 5.54 -11.32 -0.02
CA ILE A 31 6.64 -11.73 -0.89
C ILE A 31 6.35 -13.15 -1.38
N VAL A 32 6.29 -13.33 -2.70
CA VAL A 32 6.00 -14.63 -3.34
C VAL A 32 7.28 -15.27 -3.85
N SER A 33 8.21 -14.49 -4.38
CA SER A 33 9.52 -14.97 -4.83
C SER A 33 10.62 -13.93 -4.58
N ALA A 34 11.83 -14.16 -5.10
CA ALA A 34 12.90 -13.18 -5.05
C ALA A 34 12.47 -11.83 -5.65
N ASN A 35 11.74 -11.90 -6.78
CA ASN A 35 11.40 -10.75 -7.63
C ASN A 35 9.91 -10.40 -7.63
N LEU A 36 9.04 -11.21 -7.01
CA LEU A 36 7.60 -10.95 -6.98
C LEU A 36 7.10 -10.66 -5.56
N ALA A 37 6.45 -9.52 -5.38
CA ALA A 37 5.70 -9.20 -4.17
C ALA A 37 4.41 -8.43 -4.47
N PHE A 38 3.48 -8.52 -3.54
CA PHE A 38 2.24 -7.73 -3.55
C PHE A 38 2.22 -6.85 -2.31
N VAL A 39 2.17 -5.54 -2.52
CA VAL A 39 2.03 -4.53 -1.48
C VAL A 39 0.59 -4.05 -1.46
N ILE A 40 -0.02 -3.98 -0.28
CA ILE A 40 -1.28 -3.27 -0.09
C ILE A 40 -0.94 -1.86 0.35
N LEU A 41 -1.22 -0.89 -0.51
CA LEU A 41 -1.08 0.53 -0.21
C LEU A 41 -2.41 1.04 0.33
N ARG A 42 -2.37 1.66 1.51
CA ARG A 42 -3.55 2.18 2.20
C ARG A 42 -3.46 3.70 2.31
N ASP A 43 -4.57 4.38 2.07
CA ASP A 43 -4.78 5.76 2.50
C ASP A 43 -6.08 5.86 3.32
N PHE A 44 -6.59 7.07 3.54
CA PHE A 44 -7.82 7.28 4.28
C PHE A 44 -9.08 6.76 3.58
N TYR A 45 -9.03 6.53 2.27
CA TYR A 45 -10.19 6.19 1.46
C TYR A 45 -10.31 4.68 1.24
N GLY A 46 -9.18 3.97 1.24
CA GLY A 46 -9.17 2.53 1.18
C GLY A 46 -7.81 1.98 0.77
N THR A 47 -7.82 0.90 -0.02
CA THR A 47 -6.61 0.17 -0.37
C THR A 47 -6.53 -0.16 -1.85
N THR A 48 -5.32 -0.08 -2.40
CA THR A 48 -4.99 -0.56 -3.75
C THR A 48 -3.80 -1.49 -3.67
N GLN A 49 -3.83 -2.58 -4.45
CA GLN A 49 -2.69 -3.47 -4.59
C GLN A 49 -1.65 -2.85 -5.52
N VAL A 50 -0.39 -2.88 -5.11
CA VAL A 50 0.78 -2.58 -5.91
C VAL A 50 1.54 -3.87 -6.11
N VAL A 51 1.80 -4.23 -7.37
CA VAL A 51 2.52 -5.44 -7.73
C VAL A 51 3.96 -5.09 -8.04
N ILE A 52 4.90 -5.82 -7.46
CA ILE A 52 6.32 -5.59 -7.63
C ILE A 52 6.89 -6.80 -8.34
N ASP A 53 7.40 -6.62 -9.56
CA ASP A 53 8.03 -7.66 -10.39
C ASP A 53 9.45 -7.30 -10.86
N ASP A 54 10.02 -6.19 -10.34
CA ASP A 54 11.38 -5.70 -10.60
C ASP A 54 12.31 -5.88 -9.39
N GLU A 55 13.58 -6.26 -9.63
CA GLU A 55 14.56 -6.56 -8.58
C GLU A 55 14.98 -5.31 -7.77
N GLU A 56 15.13 -4.15 -8.40
CA GLU A 56 15.50 -2.90 -7.72
C GLU A 56 14.35 -2.40 -6.84
N GLN A 57 13.12 -2.45 -7.35
CA GLN A 57 11.92 -2.13 -6.58
C GLN A 57 11.75 -3.10 -5.41
N MET A 58 12.04 -4.39 -5.60
CA MET A 58 12.05 -5.37 -4.52
C MET A 58 13.06 -5.05 -3.42
N LYS A 59 14.25 -4.52 -3.75
CA LYS A 59 15.23 -4.06 -2.74
C LYS A 59 14.67 -2.90 -1.91
N ILE A 60 13.95 -1.96 -2.55
CA ILE A 60 13.26 -0.88 -1.84
C ILE A 60 12.24 -1.47 -0.86
N ILE A 61 11.33 -2.32 -1.33
CA ILE A 61 10.27 -2.91 -0.50
C ILE A 61 10.83 -3.76 0.64
N ARG A 62 11.86 -4.57 0.41
CA ARG A 62 12.53 -5.37 1.46
C ARG A 62 13.22 -4.50 2.51
N SER A 63 13.61 -3.27 2.16
CA SER A 63 14.21 -2.32 3.12
C SER A 63 13.17 -1.61 4.01
N LEU A 64 11.87 -1.80 3.73
CA LEU A 64 10.78 -1.13 4.44
C LEU A 64 10.04 -2.12 5.35
N ASN A 65 9.57 -1.60 6.47
CA ASN A 65 8.62 -2.26 7.36
C ASN A 65 7.20 -1.71 7.12
N LYS A 66 6.20 -2.43 7.65
CA LYS A 66 4.80 -2.00 7.61
C LYS A 66 4.65 -0.57 8.14
N GLU A 67 3.65 0.13 7.62
CA GLU A 67 3.35 1.52 7.95
C GLU A 67 4.42 2.52 7.54
N SER A 68 5.40 2.12 6.72
CA SER A 68 6.21 3.08 5.96
C SER A 68 5.35 3.78 4.91
N VAL A 69 5.59 5.08 4.70
CA VAL A 69 4.88 5.90 3.73
C VAL A 69 5.63 5.91 2.41
N ILE A 70 4.96 5.50 1.35
CA ILE A 70 5.52 5.47 -0.01
C ILE A 70 4.59 6.20 -1.00
N SER A 71 5.19 6.71 -2.05
CA SER A 71 4.51 7.20 -3.26
C SER A 71 4.86 6.28 -4.42
N VAL A 72 3.85 5.74 -5.09
CA VAL A 72 3.98 4.83 -6.22
C VAL A 72 3.46 5.54 -7.46
N THR A 73 4.34 5.77 -8.44
CA THR A 73 3.95 6.17 -9.79
C THR A 73 4.01 4.94 -10.68
N GLY A 74 2.91 4.62 -11.36
CA GLY A 74 2.81 3.37 -12.10
C GLY A 74 1.63 3.30 -13.05
N ILE A 75 1.50 2.16 -13.72
CA ILE A 75 0.42 1.86 -14.67
C ILE A 75 -0.63 1.00 -13.98
N VAL A 76 -1.90 1.36 -14.14
CA VAL A 76 -3.02 0.51 -13.69
C VAL A 76 -3.15 -0.66 -14.64
N ARG A 77 -3.20 -1.88 -14.11
CA ARG A 77 -3.46 -3.10 -14.90
C ARG A 77 -4.54 -3.96 -14.25
N GLU A 78 -5.17 -4.79 -15.06
CA GLU A 78 -6.14 -5.77 -14.59
C GLU A 78 -5.43 -6.87 -13.78
N ARG A 79 -6.05 -7.34 -12.70
CA ARG A 79 -5.53 -8.46 -11.91
C ARG A 79 -5.87 -9.79 -12.56
N ASP A 80 -4.89 -10.68 -12.61
CA ASP A 80 -5.12 -12.09 -12.95
C ASP A 80 -6.07 -12.78 -11.96
N ASN A 81 -5.93 -12.44 -10.66
CA ASN A 81 -6.77 -12.96 -9.60
C ASN A 81 -7.52 -11.82 -8.89
N LYS A 82 -8.78 -11.64 -9.31
CA LYS A 82 -9.68 -10.58 -8.83
C LYS A 82 -10.11 -10.81 -7.38
N ASN A 83 -10.20 -9.74 -6.62
CA ASN A 83 -10.65 -9.76 -5.23
C ASN A 83 -12.02 -9.06 -5.07
N PRO A 84 -13.15 -9.77 -5.09
CA PRO A 84 -14.47 -9.14 -5.03
C PRO A 84 -14.78 -8.47 -3.68
N LYS A 85 -13.89 -8.57 -2.68
CA LYS A 85 -14.09 -8.01 -1.34
C LYS A 85 -13.70 -6.53 -1.24
N ILE A 86 -13.00 -5.97 -2.22
CA ILE A 86 -12.56 -4.57 -2.21
C ILE A 86 -12.89 -3.88 -3.55
N PRO A 87 -13.19 -2.57 -3.57
CA PRO A 87 -13.60 -1.87 -4.79
C PRO A 87 -12.53 -1.84 -5.90
N THR A 88 -11.26 -1.82 -5.51
CA THR A 88 -10.10 -1.86 -6.42
C THR A 88 -9.68 -3.29 -6.78
N GLY A 89 -10.49 -4.29 -6.41
CA GLY A 89 -10.12 -5.69 -6.46
C GLY A 89 -9.97 -6.29 -7.86
N ASP A 90 -10.40 -5.57 -8.89
CA ASP A 90 -10.22 -5.95 -10.30
C ASP A 90 -8.89 -5.45 -10.87
N ILE A 91 -8.21 -4.53 -10.18
CA ILE A 91 -6.99 -3.86 -10.68
C ILE A 91 -5.83 -3.91 -9.68
N GLU A 92 -4.64 -3.68 -10.20
CA GLU A 92 -3.43 -3.41 -9.43
C GLU A 92 -2.59 -2.35 -10.14
N VAL A 93 -1.64 -1.75 -9.42
CA VAL A 93 -0.70 -0.78 -9.99
C VAL A 93 0.67 -1.41 -10.11
N GLU A 94 1.20 -1.44 -11.33
CA GLU A 94 2.58 -1.83 -11.64
C GLU A 94 3.47 -0.57 -11.56
N PRO A 95 4.42 -0.49 -10.61
CA PRO A 95 5.25 0.68 -10.40
C PRO A 95 6.23 0.89 -11.56
N GLU A 96 6.31 2.13 -12.03
CA GLU A 96 7.48 2.63 -12.74
C GLU A 96 8.48 3.25 -11.75
N LYS A 97 7.98 3.81 -10.65
CA LYS A 97 8.79 4.50 -9.63
C LYS A 97 8.17 4.37 -8.25
N ILE A 98 9.02 4.13 -7.25
CA ILE A 98 8.66 4.11 -5.83
C ILE A 98 9.51 5.14 -5.09
N ASP A 99 8.87 6.14 -4.51
CA ASP A 99 9.49 7.14 -3.65
C ASP A 99 9.18 6.82 -2.18
N VAL A 100 10.22 6.72 -1.34
CA VAL A 100 10.05 6.56 0.11
C VAL A 100 9.87 7.94 0.74
N LEU A 101 8.65 8.24 1.18
CA LEU A 101 8.32 9.53 1.80
C LEU A 101 8.62 9.54 3.30
N GLY A 102 8.52 8.38 3.95
CA GLY A 102 8.84 8.24 5.37
C GLY A 102 8.96 6.78 5.77
N ARG A 103 9.99 6.43 6.54
CA ARG A 103 10.16 5.08 7.07
C ARG A 103 9.46 4.97 8.42
N CYS A 104 8.72 3.88 8.65
CA CYS A 104 8.24 3.59 9.98
C CYS A 104 9.44 3.26 10.87
N ARG A 105 9.58 3.99 11.98
CA ARG A 105 10.72 3.85 12.89
C ARG A 105 10.71 2.50 13.63
N TYR A 106 9.53 1.92 13.81
CA TYR A 106 9.32 0.75 14.66
C TYR A 106 8.92 -0.46 13.81
N ASN A 107 9.58 -1.58 14.03
CA ASN A 107 9.20 -2.85 13.39
C ASN A 107 7.95 -3.47 14.00
N GLU A 108 7.63 -3.08 15.23
CA GLU A 108 6.45 -3.51 15.97
C GLU A 108 5.75 -2.28 16.54
N LEU A 109 4.47 -2.14 16.22
CA LEU A 109 3.62 -1.06 16.72
C LEU A 109 2.85 -1.54 17.96
N PRO A 110 2.36 -0.61 18.82
CA PRO A 110 1.58 -0.97 20.00
C PRO A 110 0.33 -1.81 19.70
N PHE A 111 -0.17 -1.74 18.47
CA PHE A 111 -1.21 -2.58 17.89
C PHE A 111 -1.14 -2.51 16.37
N GLN A 112 -1.79 -3.45 15.69
CA GLN A 112 -1.93 -3.39 14.23
C GLN A 112 -3.00 -2.34 13.89
N ILE A 113 -2.68 -1.40 12.99
CA ILE A 113 -3.58 -0.28 12.66
C ILE A 113 -4.95 -0.80 12.16
N ASN A 114 -4.96 -1.81 11.29
CA ASN A 114 -6.19 -2.41 10.78
C ASN A 114 -6.98 -3.26 11.81
N ARG A 115 -6.45 -3.42 13.03
CA ARG A 115 -7.08 -4.14 14.14
C ARG A 115 -6.98 -3.35 15.45
N SER A 116 -6.90 -2.02 15.37
CA SER A 116 -6.71 -1.16 16.53
C SER A 116 -7.73 -1.44 17.64
N ARG A 117 -8.98 -1.74 17.27
CA ARG A 117 -10.09 -2.08 18.19
C ARG A 117 -9.91 -3.38 18.99
N GLU A 118 -9.00 -4.26 18.59
CA GLU A 118 -8.67 -5.47 19.37
C GLU A 118 -7.72 -5.17 20.54
N ALA A 119 -7.09 -3.99 20.55
CA ALA A 119 -6.19 -3.56 21.61
C ALA A 119 -6.94 -2.86 22.76
N ASP A 120 -6.30 -2.84 23.94
CA ASP A 120 -6.83 -2.14 25.11
C ASP A 120 -7.10 -0.66 24.82
N GLU A 121 -8.26 -0.16 25.26
CA GLU A 121 -8.67 1.23 25.05
C GLU A 121 -7.64 2.23 25.60
N SER A 122 -7.01 1.94 26.73
CA SER A 122 -5.97 2.80 27.31
C SER A 122 -4.75 2.93 26.39
N ILE A 123 -4.36 1.86 25.70
CA ILE A 123 -3.28 1.85 24.71
C ILE A 123 -3.71 2.65 23.48
N ARG A 124 -4.93 2.44 22.99
CA ARG A 124 -5.49 3.17 21.85
C ARG A 124 -5.58 4.67 22.12
N LEU A 125 -5.98 5.10 23.32
CA LEU A 125 -5.99 6.51 23.71
C LEU A 125 -4.59 7.11 23.81
N LYS A 126 -3.62 6.36 24.34
CA LYS A 126 -2.21 6.78 24.39
C LYS A 126 -1.60 6.96 23.00
N TYR A 127 -1.95 6.07 22.08
CA TYR A 127 -1.48 6.07 20.68
C TYR A 127 -2.61 6.45 19.72
N ARG A 128 -3.43 7.44 20.07
CA ARG A 128 -4.64 7.79 19.30
C ARG A 128 -4.38 8.22 17.86
N TYR A 129 -3.15 8.60 17.55
CA TYR A 129 -2.71 8.91 16.19
C TYR A 129 -2.46 7.67 15.32
N LEU A 130 -2.43 6.47 15.90
CA LEU A 130 -2.34 5.17 15.20
C LEU A 130 -3.68 4.41 15.19
N ASP A 131 -4.60 4.75 16.08
CA ASP A 131 -5.92 4.12 16.23
C ASP A 131 -6.93 4.60 15.17
#